data_AF-A0A1N6SY17-F1
#
_entry.id   AF-A0A1N6SY17-F1
#
_cell.length_a   1.000
_cell.length_b   1.000
_cell.length_c   1.000
_cell.angle_alpha   90.00
_cell.angle_beta   90.00
_cell.angle_gamma   90.00
#
_symmetry.space_group_name_H-M   'P 1'
#
loop_
_entity.id
_entity.type
_entity.pdbx_description
1 polymer ?
#
loop_
_entity_poly.entity_id
_entity_poly.type
_entity_poly.pdbx_seq_one_letter_code
_entity_poly.pdbx_strand_id
1 'polypeptide(L)'
;MRPLPYEDLAALLGLNVLLHGELLADQLPPDVTQRLIRRLTEHGPLPVGASEGDLSLLLHDLAQRLHWAMGHGDEYPEATARQTTYYIDLPSAAAVAACRAELTELGARRLTMYRPGQAGRAMTSNEHLAAGLHWQLVVAFPELMPSPSFEARTQALCAMAERHGGRFAGSSIG
;
A
#
# COMPACT_ATOMS: atom_id res chain seq x y z
N MET A 1 12.98 30.47 -2.84
CA MET A 1 12.79 30.77 -1.40
C MET A 1 11.89 29.67 -0.86
N ARG A 2 12.30 28.93 0.20
CA ARG A 2 11.40 27.92 0.81
C ARG A 2 10.32 28.65 1.61
N PRO A 3 9.03 28.27 1.48
CA PRO A 3 7.94 28.99 2.13
C PRO A 3 7.92 28.84 3.66
N LEU A 4 8.59 27.80 4.19
CA LEU A 4 8.71 27.54 5.62
C LEU A 4 10.19 27.24 5.99
N PRO A 5 10.61 27.58 7.22
CA PRO A 5 11.86 27.11 7.82
C PRO A 5 11.97 25.57 7.81
N TYR A 6 13.20 25.06 7.77
CA TYR A 6 13.46 23.60 7.80
C TYR A 6 12.93 22.95 9.09
N GLU A 7 13.10 23.61 10.23
CA GLU A 7 12.67 23.12 11.54
C GLU A 7 11.15 22.91 11.61
N ASP A 8 10.38 23.83 11.03
CA ASP A 8 8.92 23.73 10.95
C ASP A 8 8.49 22.55 10.05
N LEU A 9 9.16 22.37 8.90
CA LEU A 9 8.91 21.24 8.00
C LEU A 9 9.22 19.90 8.67
N ALA A 10 10.31 19.82 9.42
CA ALA A 10 10.69 18.61 10.17
C ALA A 10 9.67 18.30 11.28
N ALA A 11 9.18 19.32 12.00
CA ALA A 11 8.15 19.15 13.01
C ALA A 11 6.82 18.66 12.38
N LEU A 12 6.41 19.25 11.26
CA LEU A 12 5.21 18.83 10.53
C LEU A 12 5.34 17.39 10.02
N LEU A 13 6.52 16.99 9.52
CA LEU A 13 6.77 15.62 9.12
C LEU A 13 6.66 14.66 10.30
N GLY A 14 7.26 14.99 11.45
CA GLY A 14 7.17 14.18 12.66
C GLY A 14 5.73 13.94 13.11
N LEU A 15 4.91 15.00 13.13
CA LEU A 15 3.47 14.90 13.45
C LEU A 15 2.71 14.06 12.43
N ASN A 16 2.99 14.25 11.14
CA ASN A 16 2.35 13.50 10.07
C ASN A 16 2.67 12.00 10.14
N VAL A 17 3.95 11.65 10.32
CA VAL A 17 4.39 10.24 10.47
C VAL A 17 3.79 9.59 11.71
N LEU A 18 3.72 10.33 12.83
CA LEU A 18 3.06 9.85 14.05
C LEU A 18 1.58 9.54 13.78
N LEU A 19 0.83 10.52 13.25
CA LEU A 19 -0.59 10.33 12.93
C LEU A 19 -0.82 9.18 11.94
N HIS A 20 0.07 9.03 10.95
CA HIS A 20 -0.02 7.94 9.99
C HIS A 20 0.21 6.58 10.66
N GLY A 21 1.22 6.47 11.53
CA GLY A 21 1.50 5.27 12.30
C GLY A 21 0.35 4.87 13.23
N GLU A 22 -0.18 5.83 14.00
CA GLU A 22 -1.32 5.62 14.91
C GLU A 22 -2.58 5.20 14.15
N LEU A 23 -2.83 5.78 12.96
CA LEU A 23 -3.95 5.39 12.10
C LEU A 23 -3.78 3.96 11.56
N LEU A 24 -2.59 3.59 11.09
CA LEU A 24 -2.31 2.25 10.59
C LEU A 24 -2.34 1.17 11.68
N ALA A 25 -2.03 1.56 12.92
CA ALA A 25 -2.07 0.67 14.08
C ALA A 25 -3.46 0.55 14.73
N ASP A 26 -4.49 1.23 14.18
CA ASP A 26 -5.82 1.34 14.77
C ASP A 26 -5.80 1.90 16.21
N GLN A 27 -4.86 2.80 16.49
CA GLN A 27 -4.66 3.45 17.79
C GLN A 27 -5.23 4.87 17.83
N LEU A 28 -5.53 5.45 16.66
CA LEU A 28 -6.16 6.75 16.57
C LEU A 28 -7.65 6.65 16.94
N PRO A 29 -8.16 7.40 17.94
CA PRO A 29 -9.56 7.32 18.33
C PRO A 29 -10.51 7.62 17.16
N PRO A 30 -11.60 6.85 16.97
CA PRO A 30 -12.48 7.02 15.82
C PRO A 30 -13.04 8.45 15.66
N ASP A 31 -13.33 9.14 16.76
CA ASP A 31 -13.80 10.53 16.73
C ASP A 31 -12.72 11.52 16.25
N VAL A 32 -11.45 11.25 16.55
CA VAL A 32 -10.31 12.02 16.02
C VAL A 32 -10.17 11.75 14.52
N THR A 33 -10.17 10.50 14.10
CA THR A 33 -10.09 10.09 12.69
C THR A 33 -11.18 10.76 11.85
N GLN A 34 -12.44 10.70 12.30
CA GLN A 34 -13.57 11.32 11.61
C GLN A 34 -13.48 12.85 11.57
N ARG A 35 -12.97 13.50 12.63
CA ARG A 35 -12.72 14.96 12.61
C ARG A 35 -11.63 15.33 11.63
N LEU A 36 -10.55 14.56 11.53
CA LEU A 36 -9.48 14.78 10.57
C LEU A 36 -9.99 14.64 9.14
N ILE A 37 -10.72 13.55 8.84
CA ILE A 37 -11.36 13.33 7.54
C ILE A 37 -12.24 14.53 7.19
N ARG A 38 -13.19 14.89 8.08
CA ARG A 38 -14.10 16.02 7.84
C ARG A 38 -13.33 17.32 7.56
N ARG A 39 -12.33 17.64 8.40
CA ARG A 39 -11.53 18.87 8.25
C ARG A 39 -10.78 18.89 6.91
N LEU A 40 -10.20 17.76 6.51
CA LEU A 40 -9.44 17.62 5.28
C LEU A 40 -10.33 17.47 4.04
N THR A 41 -11.60 17.11 4.21
CA THR A 41 -12.62 17.20 3.14
C THR A 41 -13.12 18.64 2.97
N GLU A 42 -13.33 19.38 4.07
CA GLU A 42 -13.83 20.76 4.02
C GLU A 42 -12.78 21.78 3.57
N HIS A 43 -11.52 21.60 3.99
CA HIS A 43 -10.44 22.58 3.79
C HIS A 43 -9.18 21.98 3.16
N GLY A 44 -9.20 20.70 2.83
CA GLY A 44 -8.03 19.98 2.34
C GLY A 44 -8.30 19.24 1.04
N PRO A 45 -7.42 18.28 0.70
CA PRO A 45 -7.47 17.58 -0.58
C PRO A 45 -8.31 16.29 -0.54
N LEU A 46 -8.96 15.94 0.58
CA LEU A 46 -9.79 14.74 0.62
C LEU A 46 -11.12 14.96 -0.12
N PRO A 47 -11.60 13.98 -0.90
CA PRO A 47 -12.92 14.07 -1.51
C PRO A 47 -14.04 13.92 -0.46
N VAL A 48 -15.27 14.28 -0.87
CA VAL A 48 -16.48 13.98 -0.09
C VAL A 48 -16.66 12.46 -0.01
N GLY A 49 -16.93 11.96 1.20
CA GLY A 49 -17.08 10.52 1.45
C GLY A 49 -15.74 9.77 1.58
N ALA A 50 -14.63 10.48 1.79
CA ALA A 50 -13.34 9.87 2.06
C ALA A 50 -13.39 8.91 3.26
N SER A 51 -12.71 7.79 3.11
CA SER A 51 -12.50 6.73 4.09
C SER A 51 -11.20 6.94 4.89
N GLU A 52 -10.98 6.10 5.89
CA GLU A 52 -9.73 6.07 6.67
C GLU A 52 -8.53 5.67 5.80
N GLY A 53 -8.72 4.76 4.85
CA GLY A 53 -7.71 4.44 3.84
C GLY A 53 -7.34 5.63 2.95
N ASP A 54 -8.31 6.50 2.65
CA ASP A 54 -8.04 7.74 1.91
C ASP A 54 -7.25 8.75 2.75
N LEU A 55 -7.54 8.83 4.06
CA LEU A 55 -6.74 9.61 5.00
C LEU A 55 -5.30 9.07 5.09
N SER A 56 -5.13 7.75 5.24
CA SER A 56 -3.83 7.08 5.28
C SER A 56 -2.99 7.37 4.03
N LEU A 57 -3.60 7.26 2.84
CA LEU A 57 -2.95 7.59 1.57
C LEU A 57 -2.53 9.06 1.51
N LEU A 58 -3.40 9.97 1.98
CA LEU A 58 -3.07 11.40 2.03
C LEU A 58 -1.90 11.68 2.97
N LEU A 59 -1.88 11.08 4.16
CA LEU A 59 -0.77 11.24 5.11
C LEU A 59 0.55 10.71 4.52
N HIS A 60 0.51 9.61 3.76
CA HIS A 60 1.66 9.12 3.01
C HIS A 60 2.16 10.14 1.97
N ASP A 61 1.27 10.65 1.12
CA ASP A 61 1.60 11.67 0.12
C ASP A 61 2.17 12.95 0.75
N LEU A 62 1.59 13.38 1.88
CA LEU A 62 2.08 14.54 2.62
C LEU A 62 3.50 14.32 3.16
N ALA A 63 3.82 13.13 3.67
CA ALA A 63 5.17 12.80 4.11
C ALA A 63 6.18 12.95 2.96
N GLN A 64 5.86 12.40 1.78
CA GLN A 64 6.73 12.52 0.60
C GLN A 64 6.93 13.98 0.18
N ARG A 65 5.85 14.77 0.14
CA ARG A 65 5.91 16.20 -0.23
C ARG A 65 6.68 17.03 0.79
N LEU A 66 6.60 16.71 2.08
CA LEU A 66 7.40 17.35 3.13
C LEU A 66 8.89 17.03 2.98
N HIS A 67 9.24 15.78 2.67
CA HIS A 67 10.61 15.43 2.33
C HIS A 67 11.12 16.22 1.12
N TRP A 68 10.34 16.32 0.06
CA TRP A 68 10.67 17.14 -1.10
C TRP A 68 10.86 18.62 -0.73
N ALA A 69 9.96 19.20 0.07
CA ALA A 69 10.05 20.58 0.52
C ALA A 69 11.32 20.86 1.36
N MET A 70 11.83 19.84 2.06
CA MET A 70 13.11 19.89 2.78
C MET A 70 14.34 19.76 1.87
N GLY A 71 14.15 19.45 0.59
CA GLY A 71 15.21 19.31 -0.43
C GLY A 71 15.61 17.88 -0.72
N HIS A 72 14.77 16.89 -0.40
CA HIS A 72 15.00 15.49 -0.78
C HIS A 72 14.35 15.18 -2.12
N GLY A 73 15.17 14.85 -3.14
CA GLY A 73 14.70 14.54 -4.49
C GLY A 73 14.63 15.77 -5.40
N ASP A 74 14.61 15.52 -6.70
CA ASP A 74 14.70 16.58 -7.72
C ASP A 74 13.32 17.00 -8.26
N GLU A 75 12.35 16.07 -8.24
CA GLU A 75 11.02 16.26 -8.80
C GLU A 75 9.94 16.27 -7.71
N TYR A 76 8.87 17.04 -7.93
CA TYR A 76 7.74 17.08 -7.00
C TYR A 76 7.04 15.72 -6.96
N PRO A 77 6.83 15.10 -5.78
CA PRO A 77 6.22 13.78 -5.69
C PRO A 77 4.82 13.75 -6.29
N GLU A 78 4.61 12.84 -7.24
CA GLU A 78 3.28 12.53 -7.76
C GLU A 78 2.38 11.98 -6.64
N ALA A 79 1.07 12.11 -6.81
CA ALA A 79 0.13 11.48 -5.87
C ALA A 79 0.20 9.96 -6.02
N THR A 80 0.27 9.25 -4.89
CA THR A 80 0.24 7.79 -4.86
C THR A 80 -1.08 7.30 -5.47
N ALA A 81 -1.04 6.21 -6.23
CA ALA A 81 -2.27 5.72 -6.84
C ALA A 81 -3.25 5.23 -5.75
N ARG A 82 -4.54 5.35 -6.03
CA ARG A 82 -5.60 4.95 -5.08
C ARG A 82 -5.88 3.46 -5.22
N GLN A 83 -4.89 2.64 -4.91
CA GLN A 83 -4.97 1.19 -4.95
C GLN A 83 -3.99 0.55 -3.98
N THR A 84 -4.32 -0.65 -3.54
CA THR A 84 -3.40 -1.51 -2.80
C THR A 84 -2.82 -2.55 -3.74
N THR A 85 -1.50 -2.70 -3.72
CA THR A 85 -0.77 -3.77 -4.41
C THR A 85 -0.51 -4.90 -3.43
N TYR A 86 -0.82 -6.12 -3.82
CA TYR A 86 -0.62 -7.34 -3.04
C TYR A 86 0.38 -8.25 -3.74
N TYR A 87 1.11 -9.02 -2.94
CA TYR A 87 2.19 -9.89 -3.38
C TYR A 87 1.86 -11.32 -2.97
N ILE A 88 1.90 -12.24 -3.93
CA ILE A 88 1.62 -13.66 -3.72
C ILE A 88 2.76 -14.47 -4.33
N ASP A 89 3.43 -15.26 -3.50
CA ASP A 89 4.51 -16.15 -3.93
C ASP A 89 3.94 -17.55 -4.23
N LEU A 90 4.33 -18.15 -5.35
CA LEU A 90 3.77 -19.39 -5.88
C LEU A 90 4.85 -20.37 -6.36
N PRO A 91 4.61 -21.70 -6.28
CA PRO A 91 5.64 -22.69 -6.53
C PRO A 91 5.90 -22.94 -8.02
N SER A 92 4.89 -22.73 -8.88
CA SER A 92 4.96 -23.14 -10.29
C SER A 92 4.19 -22.22 -11.21
N ALA A 93 4.52 -22.28 -12.51
CA ALA A 93 3.78 -21.56 -13.56
C ALA A 93 2.31 -22.02 -13.65
N ALA A 94 2.02 -23.29 -13.35
CA ALA A 94 0.65 -23.80 -13.32
C ALA A 94 -0.16 -23.19 -12.18
N ALA A 95 0.42 -23.11 -10.98
CA ALA A 95 -0.19 -22.44 -9.83
C ALA A 95 -0.43 -20.94 -10.09
N VAL A 96 0.52 -20.28 -10.76
CA VAL A 96 0.37 -18.89 -11.22
C VAL A 96 -0.79 -18.73 -12.19
N ALA A 97 -0.92 -19.62 -13.18
CA ALA A 97 -1.99 -19.54 -14.16
C ALA A 97 -3.38 -19.73 -13.50
N ALA A 98 -3.50 -20.69 -12.57
CA ALA A 98 -4.73 -20.95 -11.83
C ALA A 98 -5.10 -19.77 -10.91
N CYS A 99 -4.14 -19.30 -10.09
CA CYS A 99 -4.35 -18.16 -9.20
C CYS A 99 -4.70 -16.88 -9.98
N ARG A 100 -4.07 -16.65 -11.13
CA ARG A 100 -4.39 -15.51 -12.02
C ARG A 100 -5.84 -15.54 -12.52
N ALA A 101 -6.37 -16.71 -12.86
CA ALA A 101 -7.75 -16.82 -13.30
C ALA A 101 -8.72 -16.38 -12.19
N GLU A 102 -8.53 -16.89 -10.97
CA GLU A 102 -9.35 -16.50 -9.81
C GLU A 102 -9.21 -15.01 -9.45
N LEU A 103 -7.99 -14.45 -9.52
CA LEU A 103 -7.78 -13.01 -9.29
C LEU A 103 -8.50 -12.13 -10.32
N THR A 104 -8.60 -12.61 -11.56
CA THR A 104 -9.32 -11.90 -12.63
C THR A 104 -10.82 -11.90 -12.33
N GLU A 105 -11.38 -13.04 -11.91
CA GLU A 105 -12.79 -13.15 -11.50
C GLU A 105 -13.10 -12.31 -10.26
N LEU A 106 -12.14 -12.14 -9.35
CA LEU A 106 -12.26 -11.29 -8.18
C LEU A 106 -12.15 -9.78 -8.47
N GLY A 107 -11.90 -9.39 -9.72
CA GLY A 107 -11.87 -7.99 -10.15
C GLY A 107 -10.52 -7.30 -9.96
N ALA A 108 -9.40 -8.03 -10.05
CA ALA A 108 -8.07 -7.43 -10.08
C ALA A 108 -7.95 -6.37 -11.18
N ARG A 109 -7.47 -5.17 -10.83
CA ARG A 109 -7.29 -4.06 -11.79
C ARG A 109 -6.03 -4.18 -12.62
N ARG A 110 -4.98 -4.70 -11.99
CA ARG A 110 -3.67 -4.93 -12.61
C ARG A 110 -3.11 -6.22 -12.07
N LEU A 111 -2.49 -7.00 -12.95
CA LEU A 111 -1.83 -8.24 -12.60
C LEU A 111 -0.52 -8.35 -13.36
N THR A 112 0.56 -8.59 -12.63
CA THR A 112 1.90 -8.73 -13.18
C THR A 112 2.56 -9.96 -12.55
N MET A 113 3.27 -10.72 -13.38
CA MET A 113 3.96 -11.94 -12.98
C MET A 113 5.45 -11.74 -13.09
N TYR A 114 6.17 -12.18 -12.06
CA TYR A 114 7.63 -12.18 -12.02
C TYR A 114 8.16 -13.60 -11.81
N ARG A 115 9.24 -13.91 -12.52
CA ARG A 115 9.98 -15.18 -12.42
C ARG A 115 11.26 -14.94 -11.59
N PRO A 116 11.83 -15.96 -10.88
CA PRO A 116 13.12 -15.76 -10.24
C PRO A 116 14.17 -15.39 -11.27
N GLY A 117 15.01 -14.42 -10.93
CA GLY A 117 16.12 -13.99 -11.79
C GLY A 117 15.76 -12.99 -12.88
N GLN A 118 14.51 -12.51 -12.97
CA GLN A 118 14.24 -11.27 -13.73
C GLN A 118 14.81 -10.07 -12.96
N ALA A 119 15.73 -9.33 -13.61
CA ALA A 119 16.39 -8.17 -13.02
C ALA A 119 15.38 -7.05 -12.67
N GLY A 120 15.53 -6.44 -11.49
CA GLY A 120 14.85 -5.18 -11.13
C GLY A 120 14.00 -5.18 -9.87
N ARG A 121 13.78 -6.31 -9.18
CA ARG A 121 13.18 -6.33 -7.84
C ARG A 121 13.96 -7.20 -6.87
N ALA A 122 14.08 -6.70 -5.64
CA ALA A 122 14.79 -7.34 -4.56
C ALA A 122 14.24 -8.75 -4.32
N MET A 123 15.16 -9.71 -4.41
CA MET A 123 15.17 -11.05 -3.85
C MET A 123 13.87 -11.46 -3.14
N THR A 124 13.15 -12.43 -3.71
CA THR A 124 12.58 -13.48 -2.85
C THR A 124 13.67 -13.87 -1.86
N SER A 125 13.39 -13.74 -0.55
CA SER A 125 14.39 -14.07 0.47
C SER A 125 14.92 -15.49 0.19
N ASN A 126 16.16 -15.78 0.57
CA ASN A 126 16.72 -17.13 0.40
C ASN A 126 15.79 -18.22 1.00
N GLU A 127 14.98 -17.87 1.99
CA GLU A 127 13.94 -18.72 2.58
C GLU A 127 12.83 -19.08 1.59
N HIS A 128 12.36 -18.15 0.74
CA HIS A 128 11.33 -18.44 -0.26
C HIS A 128 11.84 -19.38 -1.35
N LEU A 129 13.09 -19.19 -1.77
CA LEU A 129 13.73 -20.08 -2.75
C LEU A 129 13.93 -21.48 -2.17
N ALA A 130 14.31 -21.59 -0.90
CA ALA A 130 14.42 -22.87 -0.20
C ALA A 130 13.05 -23.56 -0.02
N ALA A 131 11.97 -22.78 0.10
CA ALA A 131 10.59 -23.28 0.17
C ALA A 131 9.98 -23.66 -1.20
N GLY A 132 10.75 -23.54 -2.30
CA GLY A 132 10.26 -23.83 -3.65
C GLY A 132 9.31 -22.76 -4.23
N LEU A 133 9.21 -21.59 -3.61
CA LEU A 133 8.35 -20.48 -4.04
C LEU A 133 9.13 -19.56 -4.99
N HIS A 134 9.06 -19.90 -6.27
CA HIS A 134 9.86 -19.28 -7.30
C HIS A 134 9.12 -18.12 -7.99
N TRP A 135 7.80 -18.18 -8.10
CA TRP A 135 7.04 -17.20 -8.86
C TRP A 135 6.43 -16.16 -7.94
N GLN A 136 6.31 -14.92 -8.39
CA GLN A 136 5.57 -13.89 -7.68
C GLN A 136 4.50 -13.27 -8.57
N LEU A 137 3.26 -13.28 -8.08
CA LEU A 137 2.16 -12.52 -8.61
C LEU A 137 2.02 -11.20 -7.84
N VAL A 138 1.94 -10.11 -8.58
CA VAL A 138 1.70 -8.77 -8.07
C VAL A 138 0.37 -8.30 -8.61
N VAL A 139 -0.57 -8.06 -7.72
CA VAL A 139 -1.96 -7.77 -8.07
C VAL A 139 -2.43 -6.49 -7.40
N ALA A 140 -3.19 -5.65 -8.11
CA ALA A 140 -3.72 -4.39 -7.56
C ALA A 140 -5.25 -4.40 -7.49
N PHE A 141 -5.77 -3.86 -6.39
CA PHE A 141 -7.20 -3.68 -6.14
C PHE A 141 -7.48 -2.27 -5.57
N PRO A 142 -8.70 -1.73 -5.73
CA PRO A 142 -9.02 -0.35 -5.35
C PRO A 142 -9.05 -0.04 -3.86
N GLU A 143 -9.23 -1.03 -3.00
CA GLU A 143 -9.30 -0.80 -1.56
C GLU A 143 -7.98 -0.24 -1.01
N LEU A 144 -8.08 0.49 0.11
CA LEU A 144 -6.96 1.15 0.78
C LEU A 144 -6.90 0.72 2.25
N MET A 145 -5.70 0.69 2.80
CA MET A 145 -5.47 0.41 4.22
C MET A 145 -5.42 1.73 5.02
N PRO A 146 -6.08 1.82 6.19
CA PRO A 146 -6.93 0.80 6.81
C PRO A 146 -8.36 0.81 6.25
N SER A 147 -8.94 -0.37 6.01
CA SER A 147 -10.38 -0.54 5.76
C SER A 147 -10.82 -2.00 5.91
N PRO A 148 -12.11 -2.26 6.23
CA PRO A 148 -12.63 -3.62 6.30
C PRO A 148 -12.52 -4.39 4.97
N SER A 149 -12.62 -3.69 3.83
CA SER A 149 -12.46 -4.32 2.51
C SER A 149 -11.01 -4.75 2.24
N PHE A 150 -10.02 -3.99 2.73
CA PHE A 150 -8.61 -4.38 2.71
C PHE A 150 -8.34 -5.63 3.57
N GLU A 151 -8.91 -5.72 4.77
CA GLU A 151 -8.77 -6.89 5.63
C GLU A 151 -9.40 -8.13 5.00
N ALA A 152 -10.64 -8.00 4.51
CA ALA A 152 -11.35 -9.06 3.82
C ALA A 152 -10.58 -9.53 2.57
N ARG A 153 -10.00 -8.60 1.80
CA ARG A 153 -9.13 -8.94 0.67
C ARG A 153 -7.92 -9.74 1.13
N THR A 154 -7.22 -9.25 2.16
CA THR A 154 -6.01 -9.89 2.67
C THR A 154 -6.29 -11.33 3.09
N GLN A 155 -7.37 -11.57 3.83
CA GLN A 155 -7.79 -12.92 4.22
C GLN A 155 -8.11 -13.80 3.01
N ALA A 156 -8.85 -13.28 2.03
CA ALA A 156 -9.18 -14.02 0.81
C ALA A 156 -7.93 -14.38 -0.01
N LEU A 157 -6.96 -13.46 -0.10
CA LEU A 157 -5.70 -13.70 -0.81
C LEU A 157 -4.78 -14.68 -0.08
N CYS A 158 -4.73 -14.65 1.25
CA CYS A 158 -4.04 -15.68 2.04
C CYS A 158 -4.60 -17.08 1.75
N ALA A 159 -5.92 -17.25 1.90
CA ALA A 159 -6.58 -18.53 1.65
C ALA A 159 -6.43 -18.99 0.19
N MET A 160 -6.45 -18.06 -0.77
CA MET A 160 -6.19 -18.39 -2.17
C MET A 160 -4.76 -18.85 -2.41
N ALA A 161 -3.77 -18.14 -1.87
CA ALA A 161 -2.37 -18.50 -2.02
C ALA A 161 -2.11 -19.92 -1.51
N GLU A 162 -2.63 -20.24 -0.33
CA GLU A 162 -2.50 -21.58 0.29
C GLU A 162 -3.14 -22.68 -0.57
N ARG A 163 -4.32 -22.46 -1.15
CA ARG A 163 -4.98 -23.42 -2.06
C ARG A 163 -4.12 -23.77 -3.29
N HIS A 164 -3.29 -22.82 -3.74
CA HIS A 164 -2.38 -23.01 -4.87
C HIS A 164 -0.95 -23.41 -4.45
N GLY A 165 -0.76 -23.81 -3.19
CA GLY A 165 0.54 -24.19 -2.63
C GLY A 165 1.54 -23.04 -2.52
N GLY A 166 1.03 -21.81 -2.52
CA GLY A 166 1.80 -20.58 -2.37
C GLY A 166 1.67 -19.94 -1.00
N ARG A 167 2.12 -18.69 -0.90
CA ARG A 167 2.02 -17.87 0.31
C ARG A 167 1.71 -16.42 -0.04
N PHE A 168 0.90 -15.79 0.80
CA PHE A 168 0.79 -14.33 0.78
C PHE A 168 2.11 -13.71 1.29
N ALA A 169 2.67 -12.77 0.53
CA ALA A 169 3.96 -12.16 0.81
C ALA A 169 3.86 -10.73 1.37
N GLY A 170 2.66 -10.15 1.33
CA GLY A 170 2.38 -8.82 1.89
C GLY A 170 1.60 -7.93 0.95
N SER A 171 1.51 -6.66 1.34
CA SER A 171 0.85 -5.62 0.58
C SER A 171 1.63 -4.31 0.70
N SER A 172 1.41 -3.42 -0.27
CA SER A 172 1.90 -2.05 -0.23
C SER A 172 0.84 -1.13 -0.84
N ILE A 173 0.76 0.08 -0.30
CA ILE A 173 0.06 1.18 -0.95
C ILE A 173 0.95 1.64 -2.12
N GLY A 174 0.37 2.01 -3.26
CA GLY A 174 1.14 2.42 -4.43
C GLY A 174 0.34 3.26 -5.39
#